data_AF-A0AB32TBG8-F1
#
_entry.id   AF-A0AB32TBG8-F1
#
_cell.length_a   1.000
_cell.length_b   1.000
_cell.length_c   1.000
_cell.angle_alpha   90.00
_cell.angle_beta   90.00
_cell.angle_gamma   90.00
#
_symmetry.space_group_name_H-M   'P 1'
#
loop_
_entity.id
_entity.type
_entity.pdbx_description
1 polymer ?
#
loop_
_entity_poly.entity_id
_entity_poly.type
_entity_poly.pdbx_seq_one_letter_code
_entity_poly.pdbx_strand_id
1 'polypeptide(L)'
;MAGSSLSNFSGELKSQKHFKIQQTLLASDNLAKVQKDRQFVSDVINALLEELQKKNNFQSLFSAVAEERKKKAELLDIINREEEGRRQIKKLQKQLLDIRKEKTEECERLEEEVAILKDQVQDMRVRTNQQGKFVKSCAEQLVYQESKHNSYKENELEDEVKMLQEKIEEEKNVHFETEAFLKQQHANLKQKLQYWIHRYEKDMEEKEQEITALQNKRNSSQTRIQDLSKKCKDMENVVIEDRIEKEHLRAQMEKEQREKNAATKIQAWWRGTLVRKGPRSKKADKSKKKDGKKGKKKRK
;
A
#
# COMPACT_ATOMS: atom_id res chain seq x y z
N MET A 1 -88.36 59.90 13.89
CA MET A 1 -89.32 61.00 14.16
C MET A 1 -88.68 62.01 15.10
N ALA A 2 -88.96 63.30 14.85
CA ALA A 2 -88.74 64.48 15.71
C ALA A 2 -87.32 64.73 16.26
N GLY A 3 -86.45 65.38 15.46
CA GLY A 3 -85.18 65.91 15.97
C GLY A 3 -84.49 66.96 15.08
N SER A 4 -84.78 67.00 13.78
CA SER A 4 -84.02 67.82 12.82
C SER A 4 -84.62 69.21 12.50
N SER A 5 -85.69 69.63 13.18
CA SER A 5 -86.37 70.91 12.86
C SER A 5 -86.02 72.06 13.80
N LEU A 6 -85.40 71.80 14.96
CA LEU A 6 -85.07 72.82 15.98
C LEU A 6 -83.65 73.39 15.86
N SER A 7 -82.70 72.66 15.25
CA SER A 7 -81.31 73.11 15.07
C SER A 7 -81.17 74.15 13.95
N ASN A 8 -81.91 74.00 12.85
CA ASN A 8 -81.88 74.95 11.73
C ASN A 8 -82.52 76.31 12.09
N PHE A 9 -83.57 76.30 12.94
CA PHE A 9 -84.21 77.54 13.41
C PHE A 9 -83.31 78.33 14.40
N SER A 10 -82.47 77.64 15.19
CA SER A 10 -81.50 78.27 16.10
C SER A 10 -80.32 78.91 15.35
N GLY A 11 -79.86 78.29 14.25
CA GLY A 11 -78.83 78.84 13.36
C GLY A 11 -79.29 80.08 12.61
N GLU A 12 -80.54 80.10 12.12
CA GLU A 12 -81.14 81.27 11.48
C GLU A 12 -81.37 82.42 12.46
N LEU A 13 -81.86 82.18 13.69
CA LEU A 13 -82.00 83.23 14.70
C LEU A 13 -80.65 83.81 15.17
N LYS A 14 -79.58 83.00 15.24
CA LYS A 14 -78.24 83.49 15.59
C LYS A 14 -77.62 84.29 14.45
N SER A 15 -77.77 83.84 13.21
CA SER A 15 -77.32 84.56 12.01
C SER A 15 -78.06 85.89 11.85
N GLN A 16 -79.38 85.91 12.07
CA GLN A 16 -80.21 87.11 11.97
C GLN A 16 -79.94 88.11 13.10
N LYS A 17 -79.59 87.64 14.31
CA LYS A 17 -79.09 88.50 15.41
C LYS A 17 -77.71 89.06 15.12
N HIS A 18 -76.79 88.25 14.58
CA HIS A 18 -75.44 88.70 14.22
C HIS A 18 -75.49 89.76 13.11
N PHE A 19 -76.37 89.58 12.11
CA PHE A 19 -76.61 90.54 11.04
C PHE A 19 -77.21 91.86 11.54
N LYS A 20 -78.20 91.81 12.45
CA LYS A 20 -78.77 93.02 13.08
C LYS A 20 -77.74 93.77 13.94
N ILE A 21 -76.90 93.07 14.68
CA ILE A 21 -75.84 93.68 15.51
C ILE A 21 -74.76 94.31 14.62
N GLN A 22 -74.35 93.65 13.54
CA GLN A 22 -73.46 94.24 12.54
C GLN A 22 -74.06 95.50 11.89
N GLN A 23 -75.34 95.45 11.50
CA GLN A 23 -76.05 96.63 10.98
C GLN A 23 -76.08 97.79 11.97
N THR A 24 -76.27 97.49 13.26
CA THR A 24 -76.37 98.52 14.31
C THR A 24 -74.99 99.12 14.65
N LEU A 25 -73.93 98.31 14.72
CA LEU A 25 -72.55 98.80 14.90
C LEU A 25 -72.08 99.63 13.70
N LEU A 26 -72.31 99.14 12.47
CA LEU A 26 -71.96 99.88 11.26
C LEU A 26 -72.72 101.21 11.19
N ALA A 27 -73.98 101.26 11.62
CA ALA A 27 -74.74 102.52 11.70
C ALA A 27 -74.16 103.50 12.74
N SER A 28 -73.73 103.01 13.90
CA SER A 28 -73.10 103.82 14.95
C SER A 28 -71.73 104.38 14.52
N ASP A 29 -70.90 103.56 13.91
CA ASP A 29 -69.58 103.97 13.41
C ASP A 29 -69.70 104.95 12.22
N ASN A 30 -70.70 104.73 11.35
CA ASN A 30 -71.01 105.68 10.27
C ASN A 30 -71.46 107.03 10.82
N LEU A 31 -72.31 107.05 11.87
CA LEU A 31 -72.74 108.30 12.50
C LEU A 31 -71.57 109.03 13.16
N ALA A 32 -70.69 108.31 13.87
CA ALA A 32 -69.49 108.85 14.49
C ALA A 32 -68.50 109.39 13.45
N LYS A 33 -68.34 108.71 12.31
CA LYS A 33 -67.53 109.19 11.19
C LYS A 33 -68.12 110.46 10.58
N VAL A 34 -69.43 110.49 10.31
CA VAL A 34 -70.12 111.67 9.75
C VAL A 34 -70.01 112.88 10.68
N GLN A 35 -70.08 112.68 12.00
CA GLN A 35 -69.86 113.76 12.98
C GLN A 35 -68.42 114.28 12.94
N LYS A 36 -67.42 113.39 12.86
CA LYS A 36 -65.99 113.78 12.72
C LYS A 36 -65.72 114.51 11.40
N ASP A 37 -66.27 114.02 10.29
CA ASP A 37 -66.14 114.63 8.96
C ASP A 37 -66.80 116.02 8.95
N ARG A 38 -67.97 116.17 9.58
CA ARG A 38 -68.66 117.46 9.74
C ARG A 38 -67.84 118.44 10.59
N GLN A 39 -67.28 117.99 11.71
CA GLN A 39 -66.45 118.81 12.57
C GLN A 39 -65.18 119.25 11.82
N PHE A 40 -64.51 118.33 11.13
CA PHE A 40 -63.34 118.62 10.32
C PHE A 40 -63.63 119.66 9.22
N VAL A 41 -64.73 119.52 8.48
CA VAL A 41 -65.14 120.50 7.46
C VAL A 41 -65.45 121.86 8.10
N SER A 42 -66.12 121.87 9.25
CA SER A 42 -66.39 123.11 9.99
C SER A 42 -65.09 123.79 10.43
N ASP A 43 -64.13 123.03 10.96
CA ASP A 43 -62.83 123.54 11.43
C ASP A 43 -62.00 124.10 10.27
N VAL A 44 -62.00 123.43 9.12
CA VAL A 44 -61.30 123.87 7.90
C VAL A 44 -61.96 125.13 7.29
N ILE A 45 -63.29 125.21 7.26
CA ILE A 45 -64.02 126.39 6.78
C ILE A 45 -63.80 127.59 7.69
N ASN A 46 -63.85 127.39 9.01
CA ASN A 46 -63.59 128.45 9.98
C ASN A 46 -62.14 128.96 9.88
N ALA A 47 -61.16 128.06 9.76
CA ALA A 47 -59.76 128.42 9.54
C ALA A 47 -59.55 129.20 8.23
N LEU A 48 -60.23 128.82 7.15
CA LEU A 48 -60.19 129.52 5.87
C LEU A 48 -60.84 130.90 5.92
N LEU A 49 -61.99 131.04 6.60
CA LEU A 49 -62.66 132.32 6.81
C LEU A 49 -61.77 133.29 7.60
N GLU A 50 -61.12 132.80 8.66
CA GLU A 50 -60.17 133.59 9.45
C GLU A 50 -58.95 134.02 8.64
N GLU A 51 -58.38 133.14 7.81
CA GLU A 51 -57.23 133.46 6.96
C GLU A 51 -57.55 134.43 5.83
N LEU A 52 -58.75 134.32 5.22
CA LEU A 52 -59.22 135.26 4.20
C LEU A 52 -59.47 136.66 4.80
N GLN A 53 -60.12 136.75 5.96
CA GLN A 53 -60.41 138.03 6.63
C GLN A 53 -59.15 138.75 7.12
N LYS A 54 -58.15 138.01 7.62
CA LYS A 54 -56.96 138.61 8.25
C LYS A 54 -55.76 138.77 7.32
N LYS A 55 -55.61 137.90 6.30
CA LYS A 55 -54.36 137.79 5.53
C LYS A 55 -54.56 137.67 4.01
N ASN A 56 -55.80 137.65 3.49
CA ASN A 56 -56.13 137.45 2.07
C ASN A 56 -55.41 136.22 1.44
N ASN A 57 -55.26 135.13 2.20
CA ASN A 57 -54.57 133.90 1.75
C ASN A 57 -55.40 132.65 2.12
N PHE A 58 -55.10 131.50 1.50
CA PHE A 58 -55.88 130.25 1.58
C PHE A 58 -55.01 129.00 1.84
N GLN A 59 -53.88 129.17 2.54
CA GLN A 59 -52.91 128.08 2.78
C GLN A 59 -53.42 127.00 3.74
N SER A 60 -54.28 127.35 4.72
CA SER A 60 -54.89 126.37 5.64
C SER A 60 -55.68 125.29 4.91
N LEU A 61 -56.51 125.66 3.93
CA LEU A 61 -57.26 124.71 3.10
C LEU A 61 -56.31 123.87 2.24
N PHE A 62 -55.29 124.49 1.64
CA PHE A 62 -54.33 123.75 0.82
C PHE A 62 -53.55 122.71 1.63
N SER A 63 -53.10 123.07 2.85
CA SER A 63 -52.43 122.17 3.77
C SER A 63 -53.35 121.06 4.28
N ALA A 64 -54.60 121.38 4.66
CA ALA A 64 -55.58 120.37 5.09
C ALA A 64 -55.92 119.38 3.97
N VAL A 65 -56.07 119.84 2.73
CA VAL A 65 -56.30 118.98 1.56
C VAL A 65 -55.05 118.15 1.23
N ALA A 66 -53.84 118.71 1.38
CA ALA A 66 -52.60 117.97 1.17
C ALA A 66 -52.41 116.86 2.21
N GLU A 67 -52.68 117.13 3.48
CA GLU A 67 -52.63 116.14 4.56
C GLU A 67 -53.70 115.05 4.40
N GLU A 68 -54.94 115.39 4.02
CA GLU A 68 -55.96 114.36 3.71
C GLU A 68 -55.61 113.52 2.48
N ARG A 69 -54.98 114.13 1.45
CA ARG A 69 -54.44 113.37 0.30
C ARG A 69 -53.31 112.43 0.73
N LYS A 70 -52.42 112.87 1.63
CA LYS A 70 -51.33 112.06 2.15
C LYS A 70 -51.85 110.89 3.00
N LYS A 71 -52.77 111.15 3.96
CA LYS A 71 -53.42 110.10 4.75
C LYS A 71 -54.15 109.09 3.88
N LYS A 72 -54.84 109.55 2.83
CA LYS A 72 -55.50 108.66 1.87
C LYS A 72 -54.49 107.78 1.11
N ALA A 73 -53.35 108.33 0.70
CA ALA A 73 -52.29 107.55 0.05
C ALA A 73 -51.67 106.51 1.01
N GLU A 74 -51.37 106.89 2.25
CA GLU A 74 -50.87 105.98 3.28
C GLU A 74 -51.85 104.84 3.59
N LEU A 75 -53.15 105.14 3.67
CA LEU A 75 -54.20 104.12 3.84
C LEU A 75 -54.26 103.15 2.66
N LEU A 76 -54.19 103.65 1.42
CA LEU A 76 -54.15 102.79 0.24
C LEU A 76 -52.91 101.89 0.21
N ASP A 77 -51.74 102.41 0.61
CA ASP A 77 -50.51 101.61 0.72
C ASP A 77 -50.61 100.54 1.81
N ILE A 78 -51.25 100.84 2.94
CA ILE A 78 -51.51 99.86 4.00
C ILE A 78 -52.45 98.76 3.49
N ILE A 79 -53.53 99.13 2.79
CA ILE A 79 -54.48 98.18 2.20
C ILE A 79 -53.78 97.28 1.18
N ASN A 80 -52.99 97.86 0.27
CA ASN A 80 -52.25 97.09 -0.73
C ASN A 80 -51.25 96.11 -0.08
N ARG A 81 -50.52 96.55 0.96
CA ARG A 81 -49.61 95.67 1.73
C ARG A 81 -50.35 94.56 2.48
N GLU A 82 -51.53 94.84 3.04
CA GLU A 82 -52.37 93.85 3.71
C GLU A 82 -52.89 92.79 2.73
N GLU A 83 -53.38 93.22 1.57
CA GLU A 83 -53.84 92.32 0.51
C GLU A 83 -52.71 91.43 0.01
N GLU A 84 -51.52 92.00 -0.23
CA GLU A 84 -50.35 91.24 -0.69
C GLU A 84 -49.86 90.27 0.38
N GLY A 85 -49.85 90.69 1.65
CA GLY A 85 -49.58 89.82 2.80
C GLY A 85 -50.59 88.66 2.89
N ARG A 86 -51.88 88.92 2.70
CA ARG A 86 -52.93 87.88 2.66
C ARG A 86 -52.72 86.92 1.50
N ARG A 87 -52.38 87.41 0.30
CA ARG A 87 -52.06 86.54 -0.85
C ARG A 87 -50.87 85.65 -0.54
N GLN A 88 -49.81 86.21 0.05
CA GLN A 88 -48.62 85.45 0.41
C GLN A 88 -48.89 84.40 1.49
N ILE A 89 -49.66 84.75 2.53
CA ILE A 89 -50.08 83.80 3.57
C ILE A 89 -50.88 82.65 2.96
N LYS A 90 -51.85 82.94 2.09
CA LYS A 90 -52.63 81.90 1.40
C LYS A 90 -51.74 80.99 0.54
N LYS A 91 -50.77 81.56 -0.18
CA LYS A 91 -49.82 80.79 -0.99
C LYS A 91 -48.95 79.87 -0.13
N LEU A 92 -48.40 80.39 0.97
CA LEU A 92 -47.59 79.61 1.91
C LEU A 92 -48.40 78.52 2.61
N GLN A 93 -49.65 78.80 3.01
CA GLN A 93 -50.55 77.80 3.59
C GLN A 93 -50.84 76.67 2.61
N LYS A 94 -51.07 76.99 1.32
CA LYS A 94 -51.25 75.98 0.28
C LYS A 94 -49.98 75.15 0.09
N GLN A 95 -48.82 75.79 -0.02
CA GLN A 95 -47.54 75.08 -0.14
C GLN A 95 -47.27 74.16 1.06
N LEU A 96 -47.58 74.59 2.28
CA LEU A 96 -47.44 73.75 3.47
C LEU A 96 -48.38 72.53 3.45
N LEU A 97 -49.61 72.69 2.96
CA LEU A 97 -50.55 71.58 2.81
C LEU A 97 -50.08 70.60 1.72
N ASP A 98 -49.63 71.12 0.58
CA ASP A 98 -49.13 70.29 -0.54
C ASP A 98 -47.89 69.49 -0.10
N ILE A 99 -46.92 70.13 0.58
CA ILE A 99 -45.73 69.46 1.12
C ILE A 99 -46.11 68.41 2.16
N ARG A 100 -47.07 68.70 3.05
CA ARG A 100 -47.52 67.70 4.04
C ARG A 100 -48.13 66.48 3.36
N LYS A 101 -48.96 66.68 2.34
CA LYS A 101 -49.59 65.59 1.58
C LYS A 101 -48.55 64.76 0.83
N GLU A 102 -47.62 65.41 0.15
CA GLU A 102 -46.51 64.73 -0.55
C GLU A 102 -45.67 63.91 0.43
N LYS A 103 -45.35 64.47 1.61
CA LYS A 103 -44.57 63.76 2.62
C LYS A 103 -45.31 62.59 3.24
N THR A 104 -46.63 62.69 3.45
CA THR A 104 -47.42 61.54 3.93
C THR A 104 -47.48 60.44 2.88
N GLU A 105 -47.72 60.77 1.62
CA GLU A 105 -47.73 59.78 0.52
C GLU A 105 -46.36 59.11 0.35
N GLU A 106 -45.27 59.87 0.48
CA GLU A 106 -43.91 59.33 0.46
C GLU A 106 -43.63 58.40 1.65
N CYS A 107 -44.09 58.75 2.85
CA CYS A 107 -43.97 57.88 4.02
C CYS A 107 -44.74 56.57 3.83
N GLU A 108 -45.99 56.64 3.35
CA GLU A 108 -46.81 55.44 3.09
C GLU A 108 -46.15 54.53 2.05
N ARG A 109 -45.63 55.09 0.94
CA ARG A 109 -44.89 54.33 -0.07
C ARG A 109 -43.64 53.66 0.49
N LEU A 110 -42.88 54.37 1.32
CA LEU A 110 -41.68 53.81 1.96
C LEU A 110 -42.05 52.73 2.99
N GLU A 111 -43.15 52.87 3.71
CA GLU A 111 -43.66 51.85 4.64
C GLU A 111 -44.07 50.58 3.89
N GLU A 112 -44.75 50.71 2.74
CA GLU A 112 -45.07 49.58 1.86
C GLU A 112 -43.81 48.89 1.33
N GLU A 113 -42.82 49.66 0.86
CA GLU A 113 -41.55 49.11 0.38
C GLU A 113 -40.81 48.36 1.49
N VAL A 114 -40.78 48.92 2.71
CA VAL A 114 -40.20 48.26 3.88
C VAL A 114 -40.93 46.96 4.22
N ALA A 115 -42.26 46.92 4.10
CA ALA A 115 -43.03 45.69 4.32
C ALA A 115 -42.67 44.60 3.29
N ILE A 116 -42.63 44.96 2.00
CA ILE A 116 -42.25 44.03 0.91
C ILE A 116 -40.83 43.50 1.13
N LEU A 117 -39.88 44.38 1.44
CA LEU A 117 -38.49 43.97 1.67
C LEU A 117 -38.36 43.06 2.89
N LYS A 118 -39.12 43.29 3.97
CA LYS A 118 -39.14 42.40 5.14
C LYS A 118 -39.66 41.01 4.78
N ASP A 119 -40.73 40.92 4.00
CA ASP A 119 -41.30 39.65 3.56
C ASP A 119 -40.31 38.89 2.67
N GLN A 120 -39.67 39.58 1.71
CA GLN A 120 -38.63 38.98 0.85
C GLN A 120 -37.45 38.43 1.66
N VAL A 121 -36.97 39.17 2.66
CA VAL A 121 -35.87 38.71 3.53
C VAL A 121 -36.30 37.48 4.33
N GLN A 122 -37.52 37.48 4.85
CA GLN A 122 -38.03 36.34 5.62
C GLN A 122 -38.23 35.10 4.74
N ASP A 123 -38.78 35.27 3.54
CA ASP A 123 -38.94 34.19 2.55
C ASP A 123 -37.59 33.59 2.15
N MET A 124 -36.61 34.44 1.84
CA MET A 124 -35.26 33.99 1.53
C MET A 124 -34.64 33.22 2.69
N ARG A 125 -34.80 33.71 3.93
CA ARG A 125 -34.29 33.03 5.13
C ARG A 125 -34.91 31.65 5.31
N VAL A 126 -36.23 31.52 5.13
CA VAL A 126 -36.94 30.23 5.23
C VAL A 126 -36.46 29.28 4.13
N ARG A 127 -36.40 29.75 2.88
CA ARG A 127 -35.94 28.95 1.73
C ARG A 127 -34.51 28.46 1.92
N THR A 128 -33.57 29.34 2.28
CA THR A 128 -32.18 28.96 2.51
C THR A 128 -32.03 27.97 3.66
N ASN A 129 -32.78 28.12 4.75
CA ASN A 129 -32.75 27.17 5.86
C ASN A 129 -33.28 25.78 5.44
N GLN A 130 -34.39 25.73 4.71
CA GLN A 130 -34.94 24.48 4.18
C GLN A 130 -33.97 23.80 3.21
N GLN A 131 -33.38 24.56 2.27
CA GLN A 131 -32.35 24.05 1.37
C GLN A 131 -31.13 23.53 2.13
N GLY A 132 -30.67 24.25 3.16
CA GLY A 132 -29.55 23.82 4.00
C GLY A 132 -29.83 22.50 4.72
N LYS A 133 -31.03 22.34 5.28
CA LYS A 133 -31.46 21.06 5.90
C LYS A 133 -31.52 19.92 4.89
N PHE A 134 -32.06 20.17 3.70
CA PHE A 134 -32.14 19.17 2.65
C PHE A 134 -30.74 18.72 2.20
N VAL A 135 -29.85 19.66 1.87
CA VAL A 135 -28.47 19.36 1.46
C VAL A 135 -27.72 18.59 2.55
N LYS A 136 -27.87 19.02 3.82
CA LYS A 136 -27.28 18.31 4.96
C LYS A 136 -27.80 16.87 5.06
N SER A 137 -29.11 16.67 4.98
CA SER A 137 -29.72 15.33 5.04
C SER A 137 -29.24 14.45 3.89
N CYS A 138 -29.13 14.97 2.67
CA CYS A 138 -28.60 14.22 1.53
C CYS A 138 -27.13 13.83 1.73
N ALA A 139 -26.30 14.76 2.23
CA ALA A 139 -24.89 14.49 2.52
C ALA A 139 -24.73 13.42 3.61
N GLU A 140 -25.51 13.52 4.70
CA GLU A 140 -25.50 12.52 5.78
C GLU A 140 -25.94 11.13 5.28
N GLN A 141 -26.98 11.07 4.45
CA GLN A 141 -27.43 9.81 3.86
C GLN A 141 -26.39 9.19 2.92
N LEU A 142 -25.74 10.00 2.08
CA LEU A 142 -24.67 9.55 1.20
C LEU A 142 -23.51 8.96 2.00
N VAL A 143 -23.02 9.70 3.00
CA VAL A 143 -21.92 9.25 3.87
C VAL A 143 -22.32 7.96 4.61
N TYR A 144 -23.55 7.88 5.11
CA TYR A 144 -24.04 6.69 5.79
C TYR A 144 -24.10 5.47 4.86
N GLN A 145 -24.64 5.63 3.65
CA GLN A 145 -24.73 4.56 2.66
C GLN A 145 -23.34 4.07 2.24
N GLU A 146 -22.42 4.98 1.91
CA GLU A 146 -21.05 4.65 1.54
C GLU A 146 -20.30 3.97 2.70
N SER A 147 -20.44 4.49 3.92
CA SER A 147 -19.85 3.87 5.11
C SER A 147 -20.36 2.44 5.32
N LYS A 148 -21.67 2.21 5.13
CA LYS A 148 -22.25 0.86 5.24
C LYS A 148 -21.77 -0.05 4.11
N HIS A 149 -21.74 0.43 2.88
CA HIS A 149 -21.25 -0.34 1.74
C HIS A 149 -19.79 -0.75 1.95
N ASN A 150 -18.94 0.20 2.36
CA ASN A 150 -17.54 -0.07 2.65
C ASN A 150 -17.37 -1.07 3.81
N SER A 151 -18.14 -0.93 4.89
CA SER A 151 -18.11 -1.87 6.01
C SER A 151 -18.51 -3.29 5.61
N TYR A 152 -19.52 -3.46 4.75
CA TYR A 152 -19.85 -4.78 4.22
C TYR A 152 -18.70 -5.35 3.39
N LYS A 153 -18.09 -4.52 2.52
CA LYS A 153 -16.98 -4.98 1.69
C LYS A 153 -15.74 -5.33 2.50
N GLU A 154 -15.47 -4.57 3.55
CA GLU A 154 -14.39 -4.84 4.50
C GLU A 154 -14.63 -6.17 5.23
N ASN A 155 -15.84 -6.41 5.74
CA ASN A 155 -16.19 -7.69 6.38
C ASN A 155 -16.07 -8.88 5.41
N GLU A 156 -16.52 -8.75 4.16
CA GLU A 156 -16.35 -9.79 3.14
C GLU A 156 -14.87 -10.15 2.92
N LEU A 157 -14.01 -9.12 2.82
CA LEU A 157 -12.58 -9.32 2.64
C LEU A 157 -11.92 -9.90 3.89
N GLU A 158 -12.34 -9.50 5.09
CA GLU A 158 -11.87 -10.09 6.34
C GLU A 158 -12.22 -11.58 6.44
N ASP A 159 -13.42 -11.96 6.04
CA ASP A 159 -13.84 -13.37 6.03
C ASP A 159 -13.07 -14.16 4.97
N GLU A 160 -12.81 -13.60 3.80
CA GLU A 160 -11.94 -14.22 2.78
C GLU A 160 -10.51 -14.41 3.30
N VAL A 161 -9.95 -13.41 4.00
CA VAL A 161 -8.63 -13.50 4.61
C VAL A 161 -8.58 -14.62 5.66
N LYS A 162 -9.59 -14.72 6.54
CA LYS A 162 -9.66 -15.80 7.54
C LYS A 162 -9.73 -17.17 6.86
N MET A 163 -10.61 -17.34 5.87
CA MET A 163 -10.73 -18.58 5.10
C MET A 163 -9.41 -18.97 4.42
N LEU A 164 -8.68 -18.01 3.86
CA LEU A 164 -7.38 -18.26 3.25
C LEU A 164 -6.31 -18.62 4.28
N GLN A 165 -6.32 -17.99 5.46
CA GLN A 165 -5.42 -18.32 6.56
C GLN A 165 -5.65 -19.75 7.07
N GLU A 166 -6.90 -20.16 7.24
CA GLU A 166 -7.26 -21.53 7.62
C GLU A 166 -6.75 -22.54 6.58
N LYS A 167 -6.98 -22.30 5.29
CA LYS A 167 -6.47 -23.16 4.21
C LYS A 167 -4.95 -23.26 4.18
N ILE A 168 -4.26 -22.14 4.41
CA ILE A 168 -2.79 -22.12 4.48
C ILE A 168 -2.31 -23.00 5.65
N GLU A 169 -2.97 -22.92 6.80
CA GLU A 169 -2.58 -23.71 7.96
C GLU A 169 -2.88 -25.20 7.77
N GLU A 170 -4.01 -25.55 7.15
CA GLU A 170 -4.32 -26.91 6.72
C GLU A 170 -3.25 -27.46 5.77
N GLU A 171 -2.88 -26.71 4.73
CA GLU A 171 -1.83 -27.12 3.78
C GLU A 171 -0.47 -27.29 4.45
N LYS A 172 -0.10 -26.42 5.40
CA LYS A 172 1.14 -26.59 6.18
C LYS A 172 1.12 -27.87 7.01
N ASN A 173 -0.02 -28.18 7.65
CA ASN A 173 -0.16 -29.40 8.46
C ASN A 173 -0.05 -30.65 7.58
N VAL A 174 -0.78 -30.69 6.45
CA VAL A 174 -0.69 -31.80 5.49
C VAL A 174 0.72 -31.95 4.94
N HIS A 175 1.38 -30.84 4.60
CA HIS A 175 2.76 -30.85 4.13
C HIS A 175 3.71 -31.43 5.19
N PHE A 176 3.59 -30.98 6.44
CA PHE A 176 4.39 -31.48 7.56
C PHE A 176 4.19 -32.99 7.78
N GLU A 177 2.94 -33.46 7.80
CA GLU A 177 2.63 -34.90 7.94
C GLU A 177 3.20 -35.72 6.78
N THR A 178 3.06 -35.22 5.55
CA THR A 178 3.61 -35.86 4.35
C THR A 178 5.13 -35.94 4.42
N GLU A 179 5.80 -34.86 4.80
CA GLU A 179 7.25 -34.82 4.92
C GLU A 179 7.74 -35.78 6.02
N ALA A 180 7.05 -35.80 7.17
CA ALA A 180 7.35 -36.71 8.28
C ALA A 180 7.20 -38.18 7.85
N PHE A 181 6.11 -38.52 7.15
CA PHE A 181 5.89 -39.85 6.60
C PHE A 181 7.01 -40.25 5.63
N LEU A 182 7.36 -39.38 4.68
CA LEU A 182 8.43 -39.65 3.71
C LEU A 182 9.79 -39.81 4.38
N LYS A 183 10.12 -38.97 5.37
CA LYS A 183 11.34 -39.10 6.18
C LYS A 183 11.39 -40.45 6.90
N GLN A 184 10.28 -40.90 7.48
CA GLN A 184 10.18 -42.20 8.12
C GLN A 184 10.38 -43.36 7.13
N GLN A 185 9.73 -43.31 5.97
CA GLN A 185 9.91 -44.33 4.93
C GLN A 185 11.35 -44.39 4.42
N HIS A 186 11.96 -43.23 4.18
CA HIS A 186 13.36 -43.14 3.79
C HIS A 186 14.29 -43.75 4.85
N ALA A 187 14.06 -43.46 6.13
CA ALA A 187 14.83 -44.05 7.24
C ALA A 187 14.66 -45.58 7.28
N ASN A 188 13.45 -46.09 7.13
CA ASN A 188 13.16 -47.53 7.08
C ASN A 188 13.88 -48.21 5.90
N LEU A 189 13.85 -47.61 4.71
CA LEU A 189 14.57 -48.12 3.54
C LEU A 189 16.09 -48.09 3.75
N LYS A 190 16.62 -47.02 4.35
CA LYS A 190 18.04 -46.92 4.69
C LYS A 190 18.47 -48.02 5.67
N GLN A 191 17.66 -48.33 6.68
CA GLN A 191 17.92 -49.44 7.60
C GLN A 191 17.91 -50.80 6.88
N LYS A 192 16.92 -51.05 6.02
CA LYS A 192 16.87 -52.27 5.21
C LYS A 192 18.08 -52.41 4.30
N LEU A 193 18.51 -51.32 3.66
CA LEU A 193 19.70 -51.29 2.82
C LEU A 193 20.96 -51.65 3.63
N GLN A 194 21.14 -51.04 4.80
CA GLN A 194 22.26 -51.35 5.69
C GLN A 194 22.25 -52.82 6.14
N TYR A 195 21.08 -53.36 6.48
CA TYR A 195 20.92 -54.78 6.80
C TYR A 195 21.38 -55.67 5.64
N TRP A 196 20.95 -55.37 4.41
CA TRP A 196 21.34 -56.17 3.24
C TRP A 196 22.82 -56.05 2.93
N ILE A 197 23.42 -54.86 3.01
CA ILE A 197 24.86 -54.66 2.85
C ILE A 197 25.63 -55.54 3.83
N HIS A 198 25.32 -55.43 5.13
CA HIS A 198 26.00 -56.21 6.16
C HIS A 198 25.86 -57.72 5.94
N ARG A 199 24.66 -58.17 5.54
CA ARG A 199 24.44 -59.57 5.20
C ARG A 199 25.30 -60.01 4.01
N TYR A 200 25.34 -59.22 2.94
CA TYR A 200 26.15 -59.53 1.77
C TYR A 200 27.65 -59.55 2.08
N GLU A 201 28.14 -58.60 2.89
CA GLU A 201 29.53 -58.57 3.36
C GLU A 201 29.86 -59.85 4.13
N LYS A 202 29.01 -60.24 5.07
CA LYS A 202 29.20 -61.48 5.84
C LYS A 202 29.19 -62.73 4.94
N ASP A 203 28.21 -62.85 4.05
CA ASP A 203 28.12 -64.00 3.13
C ASP A 203 29.36 -64.05 2.20
N MET A 204 29.89 -62.89 1.78
CA MET A 204 31.13 -62.79 1.00
C MET A 204 32.36 -63.21 1.79
N GLU A 205 32.49 -62.76 3.05
CA GLU A 205 33.57 -63.16 3.95
C GLU A 205 33.55 -64.68 4.20
N GLU A 206 32.38 -65.27 4.46
CA GLU A 206 32.21 -66.72 4.63
C GLU A 206 32.67 -67.48 3.37
N LYS A 207 32.28 -67.00 2.18
CA LYS A 207 32.70 -67.60 0.91
C LYS A 207 34.20 -67.45 0.64
N GLU A 208 34.79 -66.30 0.98
CA GLU A 208 36.23 -66.08 0.86
C GLU A 208 37.03 -67.00 1.80
N GLN A 209 36.53 -67.21 3.02
CA GLN A 209 37.09 -68.18 3.97
C GLN A 209 36.98 -69.61 3.45
N GLU A 210 35.83 -70.03 2.90
CA GLU A 210 35.65 -71.33 2.27
C GLU A 210 36.64 -71.54 1.11
N ILE A 211 36.78 -70.54 0.23
CA ILE A 211 37.73 -70.57 -0.89
C ILE A 211 39.16 -70.72 -0.36
N THR A 212 39.55 -69.93 0.64
CA THR A 212 40.88 -69.99 1.24
C THR A 212 41.15 -71.36 1.86
N ALA A 213 40.18 -71.93 2.59
CA ALA A 213 40.30 -73.27 3.16
C ALA A 213 40.46 -74.36 2.08
N LEU A 214 39.69 -74.28 0.99
CA LEU A 214 39.80 -75.19 -0.14
C LEU A 214 41.14 -75.04 -0.87
N GLN A 215 41.63 -73.81 -1.06
CA GLN A 215 42.94 -73.54 -1.63
C GLN A 215 44.05 -74.12 -0.76
N ASN A 216 43.99 -73.96 0.56
CA ASN A 216 44.94 -74.55 1.50
C ASN A 216 44.92 -76.09 1.44
N LYS A 217 43.72 -76.69 1.40
CA LYS A 217 43.56 -78.15 1.26
C LYS A 217 44.13 -78.66 -0.07
N ARG A 218 43.85 -77.96 -1.18
CA ARG A 218 44.43 -78.27 -2.49
C ARG A 218 45.96 -78.17 -2.46
N ASN A 219 46.50 -77.09 -1.91
CA ASN A 219 47.94 -76.87 -1.83
C ASN A 219 48.63 -77.96 -0.98
N SER A 220 48.05 -78.34 0.16
CA SER A 220 48.58 -79.43 1.00
C SER A 220 48.57 -80.80 0.28
N SER A 221 47.49 -81.11 -0.44
CA SER A 221 47.39 -82.32 -1.26
C SER A 221 48.42 -82.30 -2.39
N GLN A 222 48.62 -81.13 -3.02
CA GLN A 222 49.61 -80.93 -4.08
C GLN A 222 51.03 -81.17 -3.55
N THR A 223 51.39 -80.63 -2.38
CA THR A 223 52.68 -80.88 -1.73
C THR A 223 52.85 -82.38 -1.42
N ARG A 224 51.82 -83.04 -0.90
CA ARG A 224 51.86 -84.49 -0.63
C ARG A 224 52.11 -85.32 -1.89
N ILE A 225 51.46 -84.97 -3.00
CA ILE A 225 51.66 -85.64 -4.29
C ILE A 225 53.09 -85.39 -4.80
N GLN A 226 53.59 -84.16 -4.69
CA GLN A 226 54.97 -83.83 -5.06
C GLN A 226 55.99 -84.62 -4.24
N ASP A 227 55.78 -84.74 -2.92
CA ASP A 227 56.65 -85.52 -2.03
C ASP A 227 56.62 -87.01 -2.37
N LEU A 228 55.45 -87.58 -2.63
CA LEU A 228 55.31 -88.98 -3.06
C LEU A 228 55.96 -89.21 -4.43
N SER A 229 55.76 -88.30 -5.38
CA SER A 229 56.40 -88.37 -6.70
C SER A 229 57.93 -88.32 -6.59
N LYS A 230 58.46 -87.47 -5.70
CA LYS A 230 59.88 -87.42 -5.40
C LYS A 230 60.37 -88.75 -4.81
N LYS A 231 59.68 -89.29 -3.81
CA LYS A 231 60.00 -90.60 -3.21
C LYS A 231 59.98 -91.74 -4.23
N CYS A 232 58.99 -91.78 -5.13
CA CYS A 232 58.93 -92.78 -6.20
C CYS A 232 60.14 -92.66 -7.13
N LYS A 233 60.49 -91.45 -7.57
CA LYS A 233 61.69 -91.23 -8.40
C LYS A 233 62.97 -91.65 -7.67
N ASP A 234 63.09 -91.32 -6.38
CA ASP A 234 64.23 -91.72 -5.57
C ASP A 234 64.34 -93.26 -5.46
N MET A 235 63.22 -93.96 -5.24
CA MET A 235 63.19 -95.43 -5.25
C MET A 235 63.49 -96.04 -6.62
N GLU A 236 62.94 -95.48 -7.70
CA GLU A 236 63.23 -95.90 -9.07
C GLU A 236 64.72 -95.77 -9.38
N ASN A 237 65.34 -94.65 -8.98
CA ASN A 237 66.79 -94.44 -9.10
C ASN A 237 67.57 -95.52 -8.34
N VAL A 238 67.21 -95.82 -7.09
CA VAL A 238 67.85 -96.89 -6.29
C VAL A 238 67.71 -98.26 -6.96
N VAL A 239 66.55 -98.57 -7.54
CA VAL A 239 66.33 -99.84 -8.27
C VAL A 239 67.18 -99.90 -9.55
N ILE A 240 67.27 -98.80 -10.29
CA ILE A 240 68.11 -98.69 -11.48
C ILE A 240 69.58 -98.84 -11.08
N GLU A 241 70.02 -98.17 -10.02
CA GLU A 241 71.38 -98.27 -9.47
C GLU A 241 71.71 -99.71 -9.05
N ASP A 242 70.87 -100.38 -8.25
CA ASP A 242 71.06 -101.79 -7.85
C ASP A 242 71.08 -102.72 -9.08
N ARG A 243 70.26 -102.46 -10.10
CA ARG A 243 70.28 -103.24 -11.35
C ARG A 243 71.59 -103.06 -12.12
N ILE A 244 72.09 -101.82 -12.24
CA ILE A 244 73.37 -101.50 -12.87
C ILE A 244 74.52 -102.13 -12.08
N GLU A 245 74.50 -102.04 -10.75
CA GLU A 245 75.51 -102.66 -9.88
C GLU A 245 75.53 -104.19 -10.03
N LYS A 246 74.36 -104.85 -10.05
CA LYS A 246 74.27 -106.29 -10.32
C LYS A 246 74.76 -106.68 -11.71
N GLU A 247 74.47 -105.88 -12.73
CA GLU A 247 75.02 -106.08 -14.08
C GLU A 247 76.54 -105.91 -14.09
N HIS A 248 77.07 -104.88 -13.43
CA HIS A 248 78.50 -104.63 -13.33
C HIS A 248 79.22 -105.76 -12.57
N LEU A 249 78.63 -106.26 -11.47
CA LEU A 249 79.15 -107.38 -10.71
C LEU A 249 79.15 -108.67 -11.54
N ARG A 250 78.06 -108.96 -12.28
CA ARG A 250 78.02 -110.10 -13.21
C ARG A 250 79.08 -109.99 -14.30
N ALA A 251 79.26 -108.81 -14.89
CA ALA A 251 80.29 -108.56 -15.90
C ALA A 251 81.71 -108.74 -15.33
N GLN A 252 81.95 -108.32 -14.09
CA GLN A 252 83.22 -108.55 -13.38
C GLN A 252 83.46 -110.04 -13.14
N MET A 253 82.47 -110.77 -12.60
CA MET A 253 82.56 -112.21 -12.39
C MET A 253 82.80 -112.97 -13.70
N GLU A 254 82.15 -112.59 -14.79
CA GLU A 254 82.37 -113.18 -16.11
C GLU A 254 83.77 -112.85 -16.64
N LYS A 255 84.27 -111.63 -16.43
CA LYS A 255 85.64 -111.23 -16.76
C LYS A 255 86.66 -112.05 -15.97
N GLU A 256 86.50 -112.16 -14.65
CA GLU A 256 87.34 -113.00 -13.80
C GLU A 256 87.28 -114.46 -14.22
N GLN A 257 86.11 -114.98 -14.59
CA GLN A 257 85.97 -116.35 -15.07
C GLN A 257 86.68 -116.55 -16.41
N ARG A 258 86.58 -115.59 -17.34
CA ARG A 258 87.37 -115.61 -18.59
C ARG A 258 88.86 -115.55 -18.31
N GLU A 259 89.31 -114.72 -17.36
CA GLU A 259 90.70 -114.62 -16.93
C GLU A 259 91.18 -115.91 -16.26
N LYS A 260 90.39 -116.55 -15.39
CA LYS A 260 90.66 -117.86 -14.79
C LYS A 260 90.71 -118.96 -15.84
N ASN A 261 89.80 -118.97 -16.81
CA ASN A 261 89.80 -119.93 -17.91
C ASN A 261 91.04 -119.73 -18.80
N ALA A 262 91.42 -118.49 -19.10
CA ALA A 262 92.64 -118.16 -19.84
C ALA A 262 93.88 -118.60 -19.04
N ALA A 263 93.95 -118.29 -17.74
CA ALA A 263 95.03 -118.73 -16.85
C ALA A 263 95.11 -120.27 -16.80
N THR A 264 93.97 -120.96 -16.74
CA THR A 264 93.90 -122.43 -16.76
C THR A 264 94.40 -122.99 -18.10
N LYS A 265 94.01 -122.40 -19.23
CA LYS A 265 94.54 -122.77 -20.56
C LYS A 265 96.05 -122.55 -20.65
N ILE A 266 96.57 -121.43 -20.13
CA ILE A 266 98.01 -121.14 -20.08
C ILE A 266 98.72 -122.15 -19.17
N GLN A 267 98.17 -122.45 -18.00
CA GLN A 267 98.72 -123.44 -17.07
C GLN A 267 98.69 -124.86 -17.64
N ALA A 268 97.62 -125.24 -18.34
CA ALA A 268 97.51 -126.53 -19.01
C ALA A 268 98.48 -126.65 -20.19
N TRP A 269 98.67 -125.58 -20.97
CA TRP A 269 99.71 -125.51 -22.02
C TRP A 269 101.12 -125.65 -21.43
N TRP A 270 101.42 -124.94 -20.34
CA TRP A 270 102.71 -125.04 -19.64
C TRP A 270 102.96 -126.43 -19.07
N ARG A 271 101.99 -127.00 -18.32
CA ARG A 271 102.09 -128.35 -17.73
C ARG A 271 102.17 -129.44 -18.82
N GLY A 272 101.41 -129.31 -19.90
CA GLY A 272 101.50 -130.21 -21.06
C GLY A 272 102.83 -130.11 -21.82
N THR A 273 103.50 -128.96 -21.77
CA THR A 273 104.85 -128.77 -22.34
C THR A 273 105.93 -129.37 -21.43
N LEU A 274 105.76 -129.29 -20.10
CA LEU A 274 106.63 -129.91 -19.09
C LEU A 274 106.61 -131.44 -19.11
N VAL A 275 105.45 -132.06 -19.34
CA VAL A 275 105.29 -133.53 -19.35
C VAL A 275 105.84 -134.19 -20.63
N ARG A 276 105.97 -133.44 -21.74
CA ARG A 276 106.47 -133.98 -23.03
C ARG A 276 107.99 -133.91 -23.22
N LYS A 277 108.77 -133.56 -22.19
CA LYS A 277 110.25 -133.64 -22.19
C LYS A 277 110.79 -134.07 -20.81
N GLY A 278 110.83 -135.38 -20.54
CA GLY A 278 111.64 -135.96 -19.44
C GLY A 278 113.15 -136.00 -19.78
N PRO A 279 114.10 -136.18 -18.83
CA PRO A 279 115.52 -136.14 -19.18
C PRO A 279 116.22 -137.53 -19.17
N ARG A 280 116.88 -137.84 -20.29
CA ARG A 280 118.08 -138.72 -20.40
C ARG A 280 119.33 -138.02 -19.83
N SER A 281 120.39 -138.79 -19.59
CA SER A 281 121.72 -138.35 -19.15
C SER A 281 122.65 -137.78 -20.26
N LYS A 282 123.57 -136.87 -19.84
CA LYS A 282 124.91 -136.46 -20.38
C LYS A 282 125.02 -135.59 -21.66
N LYS A 283 125.64 -134.39 -21.51
CA LYS A 283 126.75 -133.76 -22.29
C LYS A 283 126.74 -132.21 -22.22
N ALA A 284 127.87 -131.63 -22.57
CA ALA A 284 128.40 -130.31 -22.24
C ALA A 284 127.77 -129.08 -22.95
N ASP A 285 128.09 -127.92 -22.36
CA ASP A 285 128.49 -126.64 -22.97
C ASP A 285 127.57 -125.40 -22.82
N LYS A 286 128.26 -124.27 -22.69
CA LYS A 286 127.95 -122.91 -22.24
C LYS A 286 126.74 -122.21 -22.86
N SER A 287 126.11 -121.32 -22.09
CA SER A 287 126.05 -119.84 -22.32
C SER A 287 124.93 -119.21 -21.47
N LYS A 288 125.23 -118.31 -20.53
CA LYS A 288 125.38 -116.83 -20.63
C LYS A 288 124.07 -116.06 -20.86
N LYS A 289 123.82 -115.14 -19.90
CA LYS A 289 123.16 -113.82 -20.03
C LYS A 289 121.64 -113.80 -20.26
N LYS A 290 120.86 -112.75 -19.97
CA LYS A 290 120.93 -111.48 -19.22
C LYS A 290 119.63 -110.74 -19.62
N ASP A 291 119.22 -109.78 -18.79
CA ASP A 291 118.29 -108.67 -19.09
C ASP A 291 116.78 -108.97 -19.17
N GLY A 292 116.10 -108.74 -18.04
CA GLY A 292 114.74 -108.20 -18.03
C GLY A 292 114.81 -106.67 -18.11
N LYS A 293 114.19 -106.09 -19.16
CA LYS A 293 114.10 -104.64 -19.34
C LYS A 293 112.73 -104.26 -19.91
N LYS A 294 112.12 -103.30 -19.22
CA LYS A 294 111.20 -102.24 -19.69
C LYS A 294 109.91 -102.65 -20.40
N GLY A 295 108.86 -102.03 -19.87
CA GLY A 295 108.22 -100.95 -20.61
C GLY A 295 106.73 -100.92 -20.36
N LYS A 296 106.21 -99.83 -19.77
CA LYS A 296 105.69 -98.66 -20.51
C LYS A 296 104.42 -99.06 -21.29
N LYS A 297 103.29 -98.38 -21.18
CA LYS A 297 103.05 -96.95 -20.90
C LYS A 297 101.52 -96.75 -21.01
N LYS A 298 100.99 -95.78 -20.24
CA LYS A 298 99.94 -94.80 -20.63
C LYS A 298 98.64 -95.36 -21.23
N ARG A 299 97.46 -94.96 -20.76
CA ARG A 299 96.84 -93.61 -20.74
C ARG A 299 95.35 -93.96 -20.49
N LYS A 300 94.47 -93.17 -19.91
CA LYS A 300 94.31 -91.74 -19.73
C LYS A 300 93.18 -91.60 -18.70
#